data_AF-A0A554JDI6-F1
#
_entry.id   AF-A0A554JDI6-F1
#
_cell.length_a   1.000
_cell.length_b   1.000
_cell.length_c   1.000
_cell.angle_alpha   90.00
_cell.angle_beta   90.00
_cell.angle_gamma   90.00
#
_symmetry.space_group_name_H-M   'P 1'
#
loop_
_entity.id
_entity.type
_entity.pdbx_description
1 polymer ?
#
loop_
_entity_poly.entity_id
_entity_poly.type
_entity_poly.pdbx_seq_one_letter_code
_entity_poly.pdbx_strand_id
1 'polypeptide(L)'
;THFFGINLASKPSDFASVGAFVLFIPLITAALTFVQSKMMMPVKPLSHHKDEKPKEAKEKEGIEDAMASMQGQMMYLMPLMIGYFAFTFPIGLAIYWNTFTIMGIIQQYLISGWGGMADFVGKVKSLK
;
A
#
# COMPACT_ATOMS: atom_id res chain seq x y z
N THR A 1 -28.98 4.29 5.08
CA THR A 1 -27.83 3.65 5.76
C THR A 1 -27.32 2.39 5.08
N HIS A 2 -28.04 1.82 4.10
CA HIS A 2 -27.59 0.65 3.34
C HIS A 2 -26.96 1.07 2.00
N PHE A 3 -25.85 0.45 1.64
CA PHE A 3 -25.13 0.65 0.37
C PHE A 3 -24.76 -0.71 -0.20
N PHE A 4 -25.16 -1.00 -1.44
CA PHE A 4 -25.05 -2.34 -2.06
C PHE A 4 -25.57 -3.49 -1.16
N GLY A 5 -26.64 -3.24 -0.40
CA GLY A 5 -27.23 -4.23 0.50
C GLY A 5 -26.53 -4.38 1.86
N ILE A 6 -25.45 -3.65 2.11
CA ILE A 6 -24.66 -3.71 3.36
C ILE A 6 -24.97 -2.49 4.22
N ASN A 7 -25.14 -2.68 5.53
CA ASN A 7 -25.29 -1.57 6.48
C ASN A 7 -23.94 -0.91 6.75
N LEU A 8 -23.80 0.36 6.38
CA LEU A 8 -22.55 1.11 6.52
C LEU A 8 -22.09 1.33 7.98
N ALA A 9 -23.02 1.25 8.94
CA ALA A 9 -22.71 1.41 10.36
C ALA A 9 -22.21 0.11 11.02
N SER A 10 -22.40 -1.03 10.37
CA SER A 10 -21.91 -2.33 10.88
C SER A 10 -20.39 -2.44 10.75
N LYS A 11 -19.78 -3.27 11.58
CA LYS A 11 -18.33 -3.50 11.61
C LYS A 11 -18.01 -4.88 11.03
N PRO A 12 -16.93 -5.05 10.25
CA PRO A 12 -16.54 -6.37 9.79
C PRO A 12 -16.17 -7.34 10.91
N SER A 13 -15.79 -6.85 12.10
CA SER A 13 -15.59 -7.68 13.30
C SER A 13 -16.85 -8.44 13.73
N ASP A 14 -18.02 -7.94 13.38
CA ASP A 14 -19.32 -8.55 13.70
C ASP A 14 -19.78 -9.49 12.57
N PHE A 15 -18.85 -10.03 11.77
CA PHE A 15 -19.14 -10.87 10.60
C PHE A 15 -20.06 -12.07 10.88
N ALA A 16 -20.09 -12.58 12.12
CA ALA A 16 -20.99 -13.66 12.51
C ALA A 16 -22.47 -13.27 12.41
N SER A 17 -22.82 -12.00 12.63
CA SER A 17 -24.20 -11.49 12.56
C SER A 17 -24.51 -10.81 11.22
N VAL A 18 -23.50 -10.22 10.58
CA VAL A 18 -23.65 -9.45 9.33
C VAL A 18 -23.42 -10.32 8.08
N GLY A 19 -22.70 -11.43 8.23
CA GLY A 19 -22.35 -12.38 7.17
C GLY A 19 -20.87 -12.35 6.81
N ALA A 20 -20.27 -13.52 6.57
CA ALA A 20 -18.82 -13.67 6.38
C ALA A 20 -18.24 -12.87 5.19
N PHE A 21 -19.06 -12.47 4.22
CA PHE A 21 -18.62 -11.67 3.07
C PHE A 21 -18.05 -10.30 3.46
N VAL A 22 -18.42 -9.74 4.63
CA VAL A 22 -17.88 -8.44 5.06
C VAL A 22 -16.37 -8.50 5.38
N LEU A 23 -15.80 -9.70 5.56
CA LEU A 23 -14.36 -9.90 5.76
C LEU A 23 -13.53 -9.58 4.51
N PHE A 24 -14.14 -9.56 3.32
CA PHE A 24 -13.45 -9.09 2.12
C PHE A 24 -13.11 -7.60 2.20
N ILE A 25 -13.86 -6.81 2.96
CA ILE A 25 -13.66 -5.36 3.07
C ILE A 25 -12.27 -5.03 3.65
N PRO A 26 -11.89 -5.48 4.88
CA PRO A 26 -10.57 -5.19 5.43
C PRO A 26 -9.43 -5.80 4.61
N LEU A 27 -9.66 -6.96 3.98
CA LEU A 27 -8.67 -7.58 3.10
C LEU A 27 -8.39 -6.74 1.86
N ILE A 28 -9.45 -6.25 1.21
CA ILE A 28 -9.35 -5.35 0.05
C ILE A 28 -8.71 -4.02 0.47
N THR A 29 -9.09 -3.46 1.62
CA THR A 29 -8.49 -2.23 2.13
C THR A 29 -6.98 -2.39 2.34
N ALA A 30 -6.55 -3.43 3.05
CA ALA A 30 -5.13 -3.71 3.24
C ALA A 30 -4.39 -3.89 1.90
N ALA A 31 -4.98 -4.64 0.96
CA ALA A 31 -4.38 -4.85 -0.35
C ALA A 31 -4.25 -3.54 -1.15
N LEU A 32 -5.27 -2.69 -1.15
CA LEU A 32 -5.26 -1.39 -1.81
C LEU A 32 -4.20 -0.47 -1.20
N THR A 33 -4.16 -0.36 0.13
CA THR A 33 -3.16 0.46 0.85
C THR A 33 -1.75 -0.05 0.59
N PHE A 34 -1.56 -1.37 0.48
CA PHE A 34 -0.28 -1.98 0.12
C PHE A 34 0.15 -1.61 -1.30
N VAL A 35 -0.76 -1.73 -2.28
CA VAL A 35 -0.47 -1.35 -3.67
C VAL A 35 -0.11 0.13 -3.75
N GLN A 36 -0.87 1.01 -3.10
CA GLN A 36 -0.57 2.44 -3.05
C GLN A 36 0.81 2.71 -2.44
N SER A 37 1.09 2.11 -1.27
CA SER A 37 2.39 2.23 -0.59
C SER A 37 3.54 1.78 -1.48
N LYS A 38 3.35 0.66 -2.19
CA LYS A 38 4.37 0.09 -3.09
C LYS A 38 4.60 0.94 -4.33
N MET A 39 3.58 1.57 -4.89
CA MET A 39 3.72 2.49 -6.03
C MET A 39 4.48 3.77 -5.68
N MET A 40 4.43 4.21 -4.42
CA MET A 40 5.13 5.39 -3.92
C MET A 40 6.59 5.12 -3.56
N MET A 41 7.04 3.87 -3.54
CA MET A 41 8.45 3.58 -3.29
C MET A 41 9.32 4.05 -4.47
N PRO A 42 10.46 4.71 -4.17
CA PRO A 42 11.39 5.13 -5.21
C PRO A 42 11.97 3.91 -5.95
N VAL A 43 12.00 3.97 -7.28
CA VAL A 43 12.52 2.90 -8.15
C VAL A 43 14.05 3.03 -8.22
N LYS A 44 14.74 2.66 -7.12
CA LYS A 44 16.20 2.74 -6.90
C LYS A 44 16.79 4.17 -7.05
N PRO A 45 17.56 4.66 -6.06
CA PRO A 45 18.31 5.90 -6.25
C PRO A 45 19.34 5.75 -7.39
N LEU A 46 19.50 6.86 -8.11
CA LEU A 46 20.36 7.03 -9.26
C LEU A 46 21.82 6.64 -8.97
N SER A 47 22.40 5.88 -9.90
CA SER A 47 23.82 5.84 -10.26
C SER A 47 24.82 6.40 -9.24
N HIS A 48 25.68 5.53 -8.70
CA HIS A 48 26.95 5.91 -8.10
C HIS A 48 27.70 6.89 -9.02
N HIS A 49 27.71 8.18 -8.66
CA HIS A 49 28.64 9.11 -9.27
C HIS A 49 30.04 8.67 -8.83
N LYS A 50 30.87 8.27 -9.79
CA LYS A 50 32.22 7.69 -9.59
C LYS A 50 33.24 8.62 -8.91
N ASP A 51 32.82 9.82 -8.51
CA ASP A 51 33.69 10.89 -8.00
C ASP A 51 33.63 11.09 -6.48
N GLU A 52 32.82 10.31 -5.75
CA GLU A 52 32.74 10.42 -4.28
C GLU A 52 33.87 9.67 -3.57
N LYS A 53 34.48 10.30 -2.56
CA LYS A 53 35.59 9.69 -1.80
C LYS A 53 35.12 8.43 -1.06
N PRO A 54 35.96 7.38 -0.91
CA PRO A 54 35.56 6.08 -0.34
C PRO A 54 34.96 6.11 1.08
N LYS A 55 35.24 7.18 1.86
CA LYS A 55 34.69 7.34 3.22
C LYS A 55 33.30 8.00 3.22
N GLU A 56 33.09 9.00 2.36
CA GLU A 56 31.80 9.69 2.22
C GLU A 56 30.76 8.80 1.53
N ALA A 57 31.18 7.99 0.55
CA ALA A 57 30.32 7.01 -0.10
C ALA A 57 29.79 5.95 0.89
N LYS A 58 30.66 5.41 1.78
CA LYS A 58 30.27 4.41 2.79
C LYS A 58 29.32 4.95 3.85
N GLU A 59 29.48 6.22 4.25
CA GLU A 59 28.60 6.85 5.24
C GLU A 59 27.23 7.14 4.63
N LYS A 60 27.17 7.62 3.38
CA LYS A 60 25.91 7.80 2.65
C LYS A 60 25.20 6.47 2.37
N GLU A 61 25.92 5.43 1.95
CA GLU A 61 25.37 4.08 1.78
C GLU A 61 24.74 3.57 3.08
N GLY A 62 25.42 3.73 4.22
CA GLY A 62 24.86 3.32 5.52
C GLY A 62 23.59 4.07 5.91
N ILE A 63 23.49 5.37 5.61
CA ILE A 63 22.29 6.18 5.84
C ILE A 63 21.16 5.78 4.88
N GLU A 64 21.47 5.57 3.60
CA GLU A 64 20.51 5.11 2.58
C GLU A 64 19.94 3.74 2.91
N ASP A 65 20.78 2.79 3.35
CA ASP A 65 20.37 1.45 3.77
C ASP A 65 19.46 1.52 5.02
N ALA A 66 19.81 2.35 6.00
CA ALA A 66 18.96 2.57 7.17
C ALA A 66 17.59 3.14 6.78
N MET A 67 17.57 4.15 5.90
CA MET A 67 16.34 4.74 5.37
C MET A 67 15.49 3.73 4.57
N ALA A 68 16.13 2.93 3.71
CA ALA A 68 15.48 1.89 2.93
C ALA A 68 14.86 0.81 3.82
N SER A 69 15.54 0.44 4.91
CA SER A 69 15.04 -0.54 5.88
C SER A 69 13.78 -0.03 6.60
N MET A 70 13.75 1.24 7.04
CA MET A 70 12.58 1.84 7.66
C MET A 70 11.42 1.95 6.66
N GLN A 71 11.70 2.37 5.43
CA GLN A 71 10.70 2.47 4.36
C GLN A 71 10.07 1.09 4.07
N GLY A 72 10.90 0.05 4.01
CA GLY A 72 10.48 -1.33 3.81
C GLY A 72 9.57 -1.84 4.94
N GLN A 73 9.85 -1.49 6.21
CA GLN A 73 8.97 -1.85 7.32
C GLN A 73 7.61 -1.16 7.23
N MET A 74 7.60 0.16 6.96
CA MET A 74 6.36 0.93 6.84
C MET A 74 5.47 0.45 5.71
N MET A 75 6.06 0.00 4.60
CA MET A 75 5.36 -0.57 3.46
C MET A 75 4.47 -1.76 3.83
N TYR A 76 4.85 -2.57 4.82
CA TYR A 76 4.05 -3.72 5.27
C TYR A 76 3.21 -3.42 6.51
N LEU A 77 3.78 -2.68 7.47
CA LEU A 77 3.11 -2.40 8.74
C LEU A 77 1.86 -1.54 8.54
N MET A 78 1.94 -0.50 7.71
CA MET A 78 0.84 0.44 7.55
C MET A 78 -0.39 -0.20 6.89
N PRO A 79 -0.26 -0.97 5.79
CA PRO A 79 -1.40 -1.70 5.23
C PRO A 79 -2.05 -2.70 6.19
N LEU A 80 -1.24 -3.39 7.01
CA LEU A 80 -1.76 -4.32 8.02
C LEU A 80 -2.56 -3.58 9.09
N MET A 81 -2.04 -2.45 9.58
CA MET A 81 -2.71 -1.61 10.56
C MET A 81 -4.03 -1.03 10.02
N ILE A 82 -4.02 -0.51 8.79
CA ILE A 82 -5.23 0.00 8.14
C ILE A 82 -6.24 -1.12 7.87
N GLY A 83 -5.79 -2.31 7.46
CA GLY A 83 -6.64 -3.49 7.35
C GLY A 83 -7.30 -3.88 8.67
N TYR A 84 -6.54 -3.86 9.76
CA TYR A 84 -7.06 -4.11 11.10
C TYR A 84 -8.09 -3.04 11.52
N PHE A 85 -7.83 -1.77 11.26
CA PHE A 85 -8.80 -0.71 11.53
C PHE A 85 -10.07 -0.85 10.69
N ALA A 86 -9.94 -1.20 9.42
CA ALA A 86 -11.07 -1.51 8.57
C ALA A 86 -11.88 -2.71 9.09
N PHE A 87 -11.26 -3.65 9.82
CA PHE A 87 -11.95 -4.76 10.45
C PHE A 87 -12.74 -4.34 11.70
N THR A 88 -12.19 -3.42 12.51
CA THR A 88 -12.81 -3.00 13.78
C THR A 88 -13.77 -1.81 13.67
N PHE A 89 -13.65 -0.98 12.63
CA PHE A 89 -14.46 0.22 12.45
C PHE A 89 -15.65 0.02 11.50
N PRO A 90 -16.62 0.95 11.50
CA PRO A 90 -17.78 0.85 10.61
C PRO A 90 -17.37 0.76 9.13
N ILE A 91 -18.08 -0.07 8.37
CA ILE A 91 -17.84 -0.33 6.95
C ILE A 91 -17.78 0.97 6.12
N GLY A 92 -18.59 1.97 6.46
CA GLY A 92 -18.55 3.28 5.80
C GLY A 92 -17.17 3.93 5.80
N LEU A 93 -16.40 3.76 6.88
CA LEU A 93 -15.04 4.30 6.98
C LEU A 93 -14.06 3.54 6.06
N ALA A 94 -14.16 2.22 6.00
CA ALA A 94 -13.35 1.41 5.09
C ALA A 94 -13.64 1.73 3.62
N ILE A 95 -14.90 1.95 3.25
CA ILE A 95 -15.30 2.37 1.90
C ILE A 95 -14.73 3.75 1.57
N TYR A 96 -14.76 4.69 2.51
CA TYR A 96 -14.12 5.99 2.35
C TYR A 96 -12.62 5.86 2.08
N TRP A 97 -11.90 5.08 2.88
CA TRP A 97 -10.47 4.81 2.66
C TRP A 97 -10.21 4.18 1.30
N ASN A 98 -10.98 3.14 0.92
CA ASN A 98 -10.82 2.46 -0.35
C ASN A 98 -11.01 3.42 -1.53
N THR A 99 -12.04 4.27 -1.46
CA THR A 99 -12.33 5.25 -2.52
C THR A 99 -11.15 6.20 -2.69
N PHE A 100 -10.65 6.78 -1.59
CA PHE A 100 -9.51 7.69 -1.63
C PHE A 100 -8.23 7.02 -2.14
N THR A 101 -7.94 5.81 -1.66
CA THR A 101 -6.76 5.04 -2.09
C THR A 101 -6.83 4.67 -3.57
N ILE A 102 -7.99 4.26 -4.08
CA ILE A 102 -8.19 3.97 -5.51
C ILE A 102 -7.91 5.22 -6.35
N MET A 103 -8.48 6.37 -5.97
CA MET A 103 -8.23 7.63 -6.66
C MET A 103 -6.75 7.99 -6.63
N GLY A 104 -6.08 7.82 -5.49
CA GLY A 104 -4.64 8.03 -5.36
C GLY A 104 -3.80 7.09 -6.24
N ILE A 105 -4.16 5.81 -6.33
CA ILE A 105 -3.52 4.84 -7.21
C ILE A 105 -3.68 5.25 -8.67
N ILE A 106 -4.89 5.64 -9.09
CA ILE A 106 -5.17 6.12 -10.45
C ILE A 106 -4.32 7.36 -10.75
N GLN A 107 -4.33 8.34 -9.85
CA GLN A 107 -3.53 9.56 -10.01
C GLN A 107 -2.04 9.25 -10.12
N GLN A 108 -1.50 8.42 -9.22
CA GLN A 108 -0.10 8.00 -9.25
C GLN A 108 0.24 7.29 -10.57
N TYR A 109 -0.64 6.42 -11.04
CA TYR A 109 -0.46 5.72 -12.31
C TYR A 109 -0.42 6.67 -13.50
N LEU A 110 -1.28 7.69 -13.53
CA LEU A 110 -1.32 8.66 -14.62
C LEU A 110 -0.10 9.61 -14.63
N ILE A 111 0.44 9.96 -13.45
CA ILE A 111 1.56 10.89 -13.33
C ILE A 111 2.91 10.18 -13.47
N SER A 112 3.09 9.06 -12.76
CA SER A 112 4.38 8.40 -12.57
C SER A 112 4.38 6.92 -12.97
N GLY A 113 3.26 6.40 -13.51
CA GLY A 113 3.12 5.00 -13.87
C GLY A 113 3.07 4.06 -12.65
N TRP A 114 3.54 2.83 -12.84
CA TRP A 114 3.53 1.81 -11.79
C TRP A 114 4.53 2.06 -10.64
N GLY A 115 5.49 2.99 -10.80
CA GLY A 115 6.53 3.25 -9.80
C GLY A 115 7.22 1.95 -9.33
N GLY A 116 7.33 1.76 -8.01
CA GLY A 116 7.89 0.54 -7.40
C GLY A 116 7.18 -0.78 -7.72
N MET A 117 6.03 -0.76 -8.42
CA MET A 117 5.34 -1.95 -8.94
C MET A 117 5.79 -2.39 -10.34
N ALA A 118 6.59 -1.59 -11.05
CA ALA A 118 6.94 -1.85 -12.45
C ALA A 118 7.52 -3.26 -12.67
N ASP A 119 8.45 -3.71 -11.83
CA ASP A 119 9.07 -5.04 -11.93
C ASP A 119 8.05 -6.18 -11.77
N PHE A 120 7.10 -6.02 -10.85
CA PHE A 120 6.07 -7.02 -10.60
C PHE A 120 5.12 -7.13 -11.80
N VAL A 121 4.69 -5.98 -12.33
CA VAL A 121 3.82 -5.92 -13.52
C VAL A 121 4.53 -6.51 -14.74
N GLY A 122 5.83 -6.25 -14.90
CA GLY A 122 6.66 -6.84 -15.95
C GLY A 122 6.67 -8.38 -15.88
N LYS A 123 6.92 -8.94 -14.69
CA LYS A 123 6.92 -10.40 -14.45
C LYS A 123 5.56 -11.05 -14.73
N VAL A 124 4.47 -10.39 -14.32
CA VAL A 124 3.11 -10.91 -14.58
C VAL A 124 2.78 -10.90 -16.08
N LYS A 125 3.23 -9.86 -16.81
CA LYS A 125 3.05 -9.81 -18.27
C LYS A 125 3.86 -10.87 -19.01
N SER A 126 5.06 -11.23 -18.54
CA SER A 126 5.89 -12.26 -19.19
C SER A 126 5.42 -13.69 -18.94
N LEU A 127 4.46 -13.90 -18.02
CA LEU A 127 3.87 -15.21 -17.72
C LEU A 127 2.60 -15.49 -18.55
N LYS A 128 2.12 -14.52 -19.32
CA LYS A 128 1.02 -14.67 -20.28
C LYS A 128 1.60 -14.87 -21.67
#